data_AF-A0A4Q3C1T8-F1
#
_entry.id   AF-A0A4Q3C1T8-F1
#
_cell.length_a   1.000
_cell.length_b   1.000
_cell.length_c   1.000
_cell.angle_alpha   90.00
_cell.angle_beta   90.00
_cell.angle_gamma   90.00
#
_symmetry.space_group_name_H-M   'P 1'
#
loop_
_entity.id
_entity.type
_entity.pdbx_description
1 polymer ?
#
loop_
_entity_poly.entity_id
_entity_poly.type
_entity_poly.pdbx_seq_one_letter_code
_entity_poly.pdbx_strand_id
1 'polypeptide(L)'
;MAGIYLHIPFCKRACHYCDFHFSTSLTYKDELLQSMLTEIRLQKDYLAGETIETIYFGGGTPSLLQADEISKLINAITELHSVSSTAEITLEANPDDLDRAKLQGLRQTPV
;
A
#
# COMPACT_ATOMS: atom_id res chain seq x y z
N MET A 1 -15.93 -4.82 -11.58
CA MET A 1 -14.79 -5.45 -10.90
C MET A 1 -13.88 -4.33 -10.48
N ALA A 2 -13.76 -4.10 -9.17
CA ALA A 2 -13.00 -2.98 -8.63
C ALA A 2 -11.58 -3.41 -8.24
N GLY A 3 -10.64 -2.49 -8.37
CA GLY A 3 -9.29 -2.61 -7.87
C GLY A 3 -8.89 -1.35 -7.13
N ILE A 4 -8.07 -1.48 -6.09
CA ILE A 4 -7.51 -0.35 -5.36
C ILE A 4 -6.01 -0.29 -5.60
N TYR A 5 -5.52 0.88 -6.01
CA TYR A 5 -4.10 1.18 -6.11
C TYR A 5 -3.70 2.17 -5.02
N LEU A 6 -2.68 1.82 -4.23
CA LEU A 6 -2.10 2.68 -3.20
C LEU A 6 -0.71 3.12 -3.66
N HIS A 7 -0.57 4.41 -3.96
CA HIS A 7 0.69 4.99 -4.41
C HIS A 7 1.56 5.38 -3.22
N ILE A 8 2.68 4.68 -2.98
CA ILE A 8 3.65 4.97 -1.92
C ILE A 8 4.86 5.68 -2.54
N PRO A 9 4.94 7.02 -2.52
CA PRO A 9 5.90 7.78 -3.31
C PRO A 9 7.28 7.87 -2.64
N PHE A 10 7.67 6.94 -1.77
CA PHE A 10 8.90 7.06 -0.99
C PHE A 10 9.98 6.13 -1.51
N CYS A 11 11.21 6.63 -1.65
CA CYS A 11 12.38 5.84 -2.04
C CYS A 11 13.56 6.15 -1.10
N LYS A 12 14.44 5.19 -0.81
CA LYS A 12 15.69 5.47 -0.05
C LYS A 12 16.67 6.34 -0.84
N ARG A 13 16.64 6.26 -2.17
CA ARG A 13 17.55 6.97 -3.09
C ARG A 13 16.86 7.25 -4.42
N ALA A 14 17.34 8.27 -5.13
CA ALA A 14 16.94 8.54 -6.50
C ALA A 14 17.77 7.68 -7.47
N CYS A 15 17.14 6.75 -8.18
CA CYS A 15 17.80 5.97 -9.22
C CYS A 15 17.88 6.79 -10.52
N HIS A 16 19.06 6.84 -11.16
CA HIS A 16 19.28 7.64 -12.38
C HIS A 16 18.37 7.26 -13.56
N TYR A 17 17.86 6.04 -13.58
CA TYR A 17 16.98 5.52 -14.62
C TYR A 17 15.49 5.63 -14.28
N CYS A 18 15.13 6.08 -13.07
CA CYS A 18 13.74 6.04 -12.61
C CYS A 18 12.95 7.26 -13.13
N ASP A 19 11.87 6.99 -13.84
CA ASP A 19 10.93 8.00 -14.38
C ASP A 19 9.58 7.99 -13.64
N PHE A 20 9.48 7.26 -12.52
CA PHE A 20 8.28 7.23 -11.69
C PHE A 20 8.24 8.42 -10.73
N HIS A 21 7.05 8.76 -10.24
CA HIS A 21 6.91 9.77 -9.19
C HIS A 21 7.41 9.22 -7.85
N PHE A 22 8.39 9.91 -7.24
CA PHE A 22 8.90 9.57 -5.92
C PHE A 22 9.46 10.78 -5.17
N SER A 23 9.72 10.58 -3.87
CA SER A 23 10.39 11.45 -2.92
C SER A 23 11.44 10.62 -2.19
N THR A 24 12.65 11.17 -2.06
CA THR A 24 13.69 10.57 -1.19
C THR A 24 13.57 11.02 0.26
N SER A 25 12.67 11.96 0.56
CA SER A 25 12.38 12.39 1.91
C SER A 25 11.25 11.55 2.50
N LEU A 26 11.49 10.96 3.68
CA LEU A 26 10.50 10.24 4.47
C LEU A 26 9.79 11.11 5.51
N THR A 27 10.10 12.41 5.56
CA THR A 27 9.58 13.34 6.58
C THR A 27 8.06 13.31 6.70
N TYR A 28 7.35 13.14 5.58
CA TYR A 28 5.89 13.16 5.53
C TYR A 28 5.26 11.77 5.37
N LYS A 29 6.01 10.70 5.67
CA LYS A 29 5.50 9.33 5.48
C LYS A 29 4.26 9.09 6.34
N ASP A 30 4.34 9.42 7.62
CA ASP A 30 3.27 9.14 8.57
C ASP A 30 2.03 10.01 8.25
N GLU A 31 2.24 11.28 7.91
CA GLU A 31 1.17 12.19 7.46
C GLU A 31 0.49 11.68 6.20
N LEU A 32 1.25 11.19 5.20
CA LEU A 32 0.68 10.61 3.99
C LEU A 32 -0.18 9.39 4.33
N LEU A 33 0.28 8.49 5.19
CA LEU A 33 -0.49 7.31 5.59
C LEU A 33 -1.78 7.71 6.33
N GLN A 34 -1.74 8.74 7.18
CA GLN A 34 -2.95 9.27 7.82
C GLN A 34 -3.90 9.91 6.81
N SER A 35 -3.38 10.63 5.82
CA SER A 35 -4.18 11.17 4.72
C SER A 35 -4.83 10.07 3.88
N MET A 36 -4.11 9.00 3.56
CA MET A 36 -4.67 7.84 2.84
C MET A 36 -5.79 7.16 3.64
N LEU A 37 -5.60 6.95 4.94
CA LEU A 37 -6.65 6.40 5.82
C LEU A 37 -7.90 7.30 5.85
N THR A 38 -7.69 8.62 5.82
CA THR A 38 -8.78 9.60 5.75
C THR A 38 -9.49 9.52 4.39
N GLU A 39 -8.73 9.46 3.30
CA GLU A 39 -9.26 9.33 1.94
C GLU A 39 -10.09 8.06 1.76
N ILE A 40 -9.58 6.90 2.21
CA ILE A 40 -10.30 5.62 2.19
C ILE A 40 -11.68 5.77 2.85
N ARG A 41 -11.75 6.45 4.01
CA ARG A 41 -13.01 6.71 4.71
C ARG A 41 -13.95 7.65 3.98
N LEU A 42 -13.41 8.69 3.35
CA LEU A 42 -14.19 9.65 2.55
C LEU A 42 -14.77 8.98 1.29
N GLN A 43 -14.06 8.00 0.73
CA GLN A 43 -14.42 7.30 -0.49
C GLN A 43 -15.26 6.03 -0.27
N LYS A 44 -15.74 5.77 0.96
CA LYS A 44 -16.48 4.53 1.31
C LYS A 44 -17.65 4.20 0.35
N ASP A 45 -18.30 5.22 -0.20
CA ASP A 45 -19.48 5.07 -1.07
C ASP A 45 -19.12 5.06 -2.58
N TYR A 46 -17.86 5.29 -2.94
CA TYR A 46 -17.40 5.47 -4.32
C TYR A 46 -17.66 4.25 -5.21
N LEU A 47 -17.45 3.05 -4.67
CA LEU A 47 -17.60 1.79 -5.42
C LEU A 47 -19.04 1.32 -5.56
N ALA A 48 -20.02 2.00 -4.94
CA ALA A 48 -21.45 1.66 -5.03
C ALA A 48 -21.79 0.17 -4.79
N GLY A 49 -21.02 -0.50 -3.93
CA GLY A 49 -21.18 -1.92 -3.61
C GLY A 49 -20.45 -2.91 -4.52
N GLU A 50 -19.65 -2.45 -5.49
CA GLU A 50 -18.76 -3.34 -6.25
C GLU A 50 -17.76 -4.04 -5.31
N THR A 51 -17.55 -5.34 -5.55
CA THR A 51 -16.55 -6.13 -4.82
C THR A 51 -15.15 -5.85 -5.38
N ILE A 52 -14.20 -5.65 -4.49
CA ILE A 52 -12.78 -5.47 -4.81
C ILE A 52 -12.14 -6.84 -5.01
N GLU A 53 -11.47 -7.02 -6.14
CA GLU A 53 -10.76 -8.25 -6.48
C GLU A 53 -9.24 -8.10 -6.43
N THR A 54 -8.73 -6.87 -6.40
CA THR A 54 -7.28 -6.61 -6.30
C THR A 54 -6.96 -5.36 -5.48
N ILE A 55 -5.89 -5.44 -4.70
CA ILE A 55 -5.28 -4.32 -3.98
C ILE A 55 -3.79 -4.31 -4.33
N TYR A 56 -3.29 -3.20 -4.87
CA TYR A 56 -1.92 -3.10 -5.34
C TYR A 56 -1.20 -1.91 -4.70
N PHE A 57 -0.06 -2.18 -4.07
CA PHE A 57 0.84 -1.15 -3.56
C PHE A 57 1.99 -0.94 -4.54
N GLY A 58 2.12 0.28 -5.07
CA GLY A 58 3.19 0.64 -6.01
C GLY A 58 3.67 2.07 -5.85
N GLY A 59 4.49 2.55 -6.78
CA GLY A 59 4.92 3.94 -6.86
C GLY A 59 6.43 4.10 -6.71
N GLY A 60 6.88 4.59 -5.56
CA GLY A 60 8.30 4.62 -5.20
C GLY A 60 8.78 3.26 -4.73
N THR A 61 8.71 3.02 -3.41
CA THR A 61 9.16 1.76 -2.81
C THR A 61 8.23 1.38 -1.64
N PRO A 62 7.11 0.69 -1.93
CA PRO A 62 6.17 0.25 -0.90
C PRO A 62 6.78 -0.64 0.18
N SER A 63 7.83 -1.41 -0.13
CA SER A 63 8.59 -2.19 0.88
C SER A 63 9.20 -1.35 2.01
N LEU A 64 9.23 -0.02 1.90
CA LEU A 64 9.61 0.85 3.01
C LEU A 64 8.58 0.88 4.16
N LEU A 65 7.31 0.56 3.87
CA LEU A 65 6.26 0.52 4.88
C LEU A 65 6.44 -0.66 5.83
N GLN A 66 6.23 -0.44 7.12
CA GLN A 66 6.20 -1.51 8.12
C GLN A 66 4.98 -2.41 7.92
N ALA A 67 5.06 -3.65 8.41
CA ALA A 67 3.96 -4.61 8.27
C ALA A 67 2.66 -4.12 8.91
N ASP A 68 2.75 -3.39 10.03
CA ASP A 68 1.58 -2.81 10.68
C ASP A 68 0.97 -1.65 9.87
N GLU A 69 1.79 -0.86 9.15
CA GLU A 69 1.33 0.21 8.26
C GLU A 69 0.56 -0.35 7.07
N ILE A 70 1.06 -1.43 6.46
CA ILE A 70 0.39 -2.16 5.38
C ILE A 70 -0.95 -2.72 5.88
N SER A 71 -0.94 -3.43 7.01
CA SER A 71 -2.16 -4.00 7.60
C SER A 71 -3.19 -2.92 7.95
N LYS A 72 -2.77 -1.75 8.46
CA LYS A 72 -3.69 -0.63 8.75
C LYS A 72 -4.44 -0.17 7.51
N LEU A 73 -3.75 -0.02 6.36
CA LEU A 73 -4.37 0.40 5.10
C LEU A 73 -5.33 -0.67 4.56
N ILE A 74 -4.92 -1.93 4.55
CA ILE A 74 -5.77 -3.05 4.07
C ILE A 74 -7.00 -3.19 4.97
N ASN A 75 -6.82 -3.14 6.29
CA ASN A 75 -7.93 -3.23 7.23
C ASN A 75 -8.95 -2.12 7.00
N ALA A 76 -8.50 -0.87 6.84
CA ALA A 76 -9.38 0.26 6.56
C ALA A 76 -10.20 0.07 5.27
N ILE A 77 -9.61 -0.53 4.23
CA ILE A 77 -10.33 -0.90 3.00
C ILE A 77 -11.37 -1.98 3.29
N THR A 78 -10.97 -3.08 3.95
CA THR A 78 -11.85 -4.23 4.22
C THR A 78 -12.99 -3.92 5.20
N GLU A 79 -12.82 -2.91 6.06
CA GLU A 79 -13.86 -2.44 6.98
C GLU A 79 -14.98 -1.69 6.25
N LEU A 80 -14.69 -1.07 5.10
CA LEU A 80 -15.60 -0.18 4.39
C LEU A 80 -16.12 -0.76 3.08
N HIS A 81 -15.36 -1.66 2.46
CA HIS A 81 -15.67 -2.23 1.16
C HIS A 81 -15.70 -3.76 1.22
N SER A 82 -16.53 -4.36 0.36
CA SER A 82 -16.50 -5.82 0.16
C SER A 82 -15.25 -6.19 -0.63
N VAL A 83 -14.36 -6.97 -0.02
CA VAL A 83 -13.15 -7.52 -0.66
C VAL A 83 -13.34 -9.02 -0.85
N SER A 84 -13.03 -9.52 -2.05
CA SER A 84 -13.11 -10.95 -2.34
C SER A 84 -12.20 -11.76 -1.40
N SER A 85 -12.67 -12.91 -0.93
CA SER A 85 -11.85 -13.85 -0.15
C SER A 85 -10.66 -14.42 -0.93
N THR A 86 -10.66 -14.27 -2.26
CA THR A 86 -9.57 -14.66 -3.17
C THR A 86 -8.93 -13.44 -3.84
N ALA A 87 -9.10 -12.24 -3.28
CA ALA A 87 -8.52 -11.03 -3.84
C ALA A 87 -6.99 -11.16 -3.91
N GLU A 88 -6.40 -10.69 -5.01
CA GLU A 88 -4.95 -10.58 -5.13
C GLU A 88 -4.49 -9.30 -4.41
N ILE A 89 -3.61 -9.44 -3.42
CA ILE A 89 -3.02 -8.30 -2.72
C ILE A 89 -1.52 -8.31 -2.99
N THR A 90 -1.05 -7.32 -3.75
CA THR A 90 0.32 -7.29 -4.27
C THR A 90 1.06 -6.05 -3.78
N LEU A 91 2.33 -6.22 -3.43
CA LEU A 91 3.21 -5.13 -2.98
C LEU A 91 4.53 -5.14 -3.74
N GLU A 92 4.88 -4.02 -4.37
CA GLU A 92 6.20 -3.83 -4.97
C GLU A 92 7.28 -3.70 -3.88
N ALA A 93 8.39 -4.39 -4.08
CA ALA A 93 9.50 -4.37 -3.14
C ALA A 93 10.84 -4.11 -3.82
N ASN A 94 11.64 -3.26 -3.20
CA ASN A 94 13.06 -3.16 -3.52
C ASN A 94 13.81 -4.31 -2.82
N PRO A 95 14.58 -5.14 -3.55
CA PRO A 95 15.34 -6.24 -2.96
C PRO A 95 16.25 -5.83 -1.79
N ASP A 96 16.79 -4.60 -1.80
CA ASP A 96 17.65 -4.08 -0.73
C ASP A 96 16.90 -3.86 0.60
N ASP A 97 15.56 -3.83 0.57
CA ASP A 97 14.72 -3.66 1.76
C ASP A 97 14.30 -5.01 2.38
N LEU A 98 14.56 -6.12 1.69
CA LEU A 98 14.04 -7.42 2.07
C LEU A 98 15.09 -8.24 2.84
N ASP A 99 14.92 -8.27 4.16
CA ASP A 99 15.58 -9.22 5.03
C ASP A 99 14.61 -10.29 5.56
N ARG A 100 15.13 -11.27 6.31
CA ARG A 100 14.32 -12.35 6.88
C ARG A 100 13.20 -11.81 7.79
N ALA A 101 13.47 -10.79 8.60
CA ALA A 101 12.50 -10.24 9.53
C ALA A 101 11.38 -9.51 8.77
N LYS A 102 11.74 -8.73 7.75
CA LYS A 102 10.81 -8.04 6.86
C LYS A 102 9.89 -9.02 6.15
N LEU A 103 10.45 -10.08 5.55
CA LEU A 103 9.67 -11.11 4.85
C LEU A 103 8.73 -11.86 5.80
N GLN A 104 9.18 -12.14 7.03
CA GLN A 104 8.31 -12.73 8.05
C GLN A 104 7.17 -11.80 8.45
N GLY A 105 7.44 -10.49 8.58
CA GLY A 105 6.42 -9.48 8.85
C GLY A 105 5.40 -9.35 7.70
N LEU A 106 5.87 -9.29 6.46
CA LEU A 106 5.01 -9.23 5.28
C LEU A 106 4.12 -10.48 5.18
N ARG A 107 4.67 -11.68 5.42
CA ARG A 107 3.88 -12.93 5.45
C ARG A 107 2.76 -12.95 6.49
N GLN A 108 2.82 -12.08 7.50
CA GLN A 108 1.77 -11.93 8.51
C GLN A 108 0.72 -10.89 8.13
N THR A 109 0.94 -10.13 7.05
CA THR A 109 -0.08 -9.26 6.47
C THR A 109 -0.85 -10.03 5.39
N PRO A 110 -1.93 -9.45 4.84
CA PRO A 110 -2.65 -10.05 3.71
C PRO A 110 -1.89 -10.06 2.36
N VAL A 111 -0.68 -9.52 2.30
CA VAL A 111 0.21 -9.50 1.10
C VAL A 111 0.94 -10.85 0.95
#